data_AF-A0A0F7KI29-F1
#
_entry.id   AF-A0A0F7KI29-F1
#
_cell.length_a   1.000
_cell.length_b   1.000
_cell.length_c   1.000
_cell.angle_alpha   90.00
_cell.angle_beta   90.00
_cell.angle_gamma   90.00
#
_symmetry.space_group_name_H-M   'P 1'
#
loop_
_entity.id
_entity.type
_entity.pdbx_description
1 polymer ?
#
loop_
_entity_poly.entity_id
_entity_poly.type
_entity_poly.pdbx_seq_one_letter_code
_entity_poly.pdbx_strand_id
1 'polypeptide(L)'
;MNQKAQATDGAKVIQVTGNFNQGISFADCERLFNLLMTENFPRLEAIAATKAKENVDALIKSTFEKIESRIDQVSAEKLAQPDVQCTFNTAVQSAAKKGHKIDIDLLAELLEARIEKESSDYIDNCIEAAVEMVPKLTSEMLALLPALHFIQALNYNTPAELDAAFGAIYDRFLSKCVGMTSSKLKTMASIGVGNYINIMGGNTFSEMKKKYLHLQQTDVELNHPRMVEALKFYDQNNLHQLTLTTPGQVIAIKLLAKIFPSISLLACLQ
;
A
#
# COMPACT_ATOMS: atom_id res chain seq x y z
N MET A 1 -27.21 -9.06 70.24
CA MET A 1 -28.04 -7.88 69.88
C MET A 1 -28.80 -8.23 68.59
N ASN A 2 -30.14 -8.29 68.65
CA ASN A 2 -30.96 -8.51 67.45
C ASN A 2 -31.34 -7.15 66.85
N GLN A 3 -30.81 -6.81 65.67
CA GLN A 3 -31.32 -5.68 64.89
C GLN A 3 -32.59 -6.13 64.15
N LYS A 4 -33.72 -5.45 64.42
CA LYS A 4 -34.97 -5.59 63.66
C LYS A 4 -35.07 -4.43 62.67
N ALA A 5 -35.15 -4.73 61.37
CA ALA A 5 -35.44 -3.73 60.35
C ALA A 5 -36.95 -3.46 60.26
N GLN A 6 -37.35 -2.20 60.19
CA GLN A 6 -38.74 -1.78 59.94
C GLN A 6 -38.89 -1.28 58.50
N ALA A 7 -39.90 -1.78 57.79
CA ALA A 7 -40.28 -1.33 56.45
C ALA A 7 -41.68 -0.72 56.44
N THR A 8 -41.86 0.29 55.60
CA THR A 8 -43.16 0.88 55.26
C THR A 8 -43.76 0.21 54.01
N ASP A 9 -45.05 0.46 53.77
CA ASP A 9 -45.83 -0.27 52.78
C ASP A 9 -45.25 -0.12 51.36
N GLY A 10 -44.99 -1.26 50.70
CA GLY A 10 -44.29 -1.35 49.41
C GLY A 10 -42.79 -1.62 49.46
N ALA A 11 -42.14 -1.62 50.64
CA ALA A 11 -40.71 -1.88 50.77
C ALA A 11 -40.39 -3.37 50.98
N LYS A 12 -39.35 -3.87 50.26
CA LYS A 12 -38.83 -5.24 50.41
C LYS A 12 -37.62 -5.25 51.35
N VAL A 13 -37.79 -5.81 52.54
CA VAL A 13 -36.69 -5.98 53.51
C VAL A 13 -35.96 -7.28 53.22
N ILE A 14 -34.65 -7.20 52.99
CA ILE A 14 -33.78 -8.36 52.83
C ILE A 14 -32.79 -8.35 53.99
N GLN A 15 -32.89 -9.33 54.87
CA GLN A 15 -31.98 -9.50 56.01
C GLN A 15 -30.97 -10.60 55.67
N VAL A 16 -29.68 -10.27 55.64
CA VAL A 16 -28.60 -11.21 55.31
C VAL A 16 -27.65 -11.33 56.49
N THR A 17 -27.37 -12.57 56.90
CA THR A 17 -26.34 -12.88 57.89
C THR A 17 -24.98 -12.94 57.19
N GLY A 18 -24.47 -11.79 56.72
CA GLY A 18 -23.23 -11.68 55.94
C GLY A 18 -23.25 -10.51 54.95
N ASN A 19 -22.33 -10.53 53.96
CA ASN A 19 -22.28 -9.49 52.93
C ASN A 19 -23.45 -9.65 51.94
N PHE A 20 -24.25 -8.58 51.78
CA PHE A 20 -25.28 -8.49 50.74
C PHE A 20 -24.65 -7.91 49.48
N ASN A 21 -24.30 -8.76 48.51
CA ASN A 21 -23.87 -8.33 47.18
C ASN A 21 -25.10 -8.21 46.27
N GLN A 22 -25.45 -6.98 45.89
CA GLN A 22 -26.51 -6.70 44.92
C GLN A 22 -25.88 -6.23 43.61
N GLY A 23 -25.78 -7.14 42.64
CA GLY A 23 -25.13 -6.93 41.35
C GLY A 23 -24.87 -8.27 40.65
N ILE A 24 -24.43 -8.21 39.39
CA ILE A 24 -24.02 -9.40 38.64
C ILE A 24 -22.73 -9.94 39.30
N SER A 25 -22.72 -11.22 39.68
CA SER A 25 -21.52 -11.82 40.27
C SER A 25 -20.41 -11.95 39.22
N PHE A 26 -19.14 -12.05 39.64
CA PHE A 26 -18.05 -12.32 38.70
C PHE A 26 -18.32 -13.59 37.87
N ALA A 27 -18.87 -14.64 38.50
CA ALA A 27 -19.25 -15.88 37.82
C ALA A 27 -20.35 -15.65 36.77
N ASP A 28 -21.30 -14.74 37.02
CA ASP A 28 -22.30 -14.35 36.03
C ASP A 28 -21.71 -13.52 34.89
N CYS A 29 -20.76 -12.62 35.17
CA CYS A 29 -20.01 -11.88 34.15
C CYS A 29 -19.15 -12.82 33.28
N GLU A 30 -18.43 -13.76 33.89
CA GLU A 30 -17.64 -14.78 33.21
C GLU A 30 -18.52 -15.67 32.33
N ARG A 31 -19.67 -16.10 32.85
CA ARG A 31 -20.66 -16.87 32.09
C ARG A 31 -21.23 -16.08 30.90
N LEU A 32 -21.59 -14.81 31.11
CA LEU A 32 -22.09 -13.93 30.04
C LEU A 32 -21.03 -13.69 28.97
N PHE A 33 -19.77 -13.45 29.37
CA PHE A 33 -18.66 -13.27 28.44
C PHE A 33 -18.37 -14.55 27.66
N ASN A 34 -18.35 -15.70 28.32
CA ASN A 34 -18.17 -17.00 27.67
C ASN A 34 -19.31 -17.30 26.71
N LEU A 35 -20.57 -17.06 27.09
CA LEU A 35 -21.71 -17.22 26.19
C LEU A 35 -21.59 -16.31 24.96
N LEU A 36 -21.25 -15.04 25.18
CA LEU A 36 -21.03 -14.06 24.11
C LEU A 36 -19.88 -14.50 23.19
N MET A 37 -18.80 -15.05 23.71
CA MET A 37 -17.69 -15.60 22.91
C MET A 37 -18.07 -16.88 22.18
N THR A 38 -18.66 -17.88 22.85
CA THR A 38 -19.03 -19.15 22.23
C THR A 38 -20.08 -18.97 21.14
N GLU A 39 -21.02 -18.05 21.31
CA GLU A 39 -22.06 -17.78 20.30
C GLU A 39 -21.58 -16.85 19.17
N ASN A 40 -20.79 -15.81 19.48
CA ASN A 40 -20.39 -14.84 18.47
C ASN A 40 -19.08 -15.17 17.76
N PHE A 41 -18.12 -15.81 18.42
CA PHE A 41 -16.81 -16.06 17.81
C PHE A 41 -16.88 -16.96 16.57
N PRO A 42 -17.59 -18.11 16.57
CA PRO A 42 -17.72 -18.94 15.35
C PRO A 42 -18.42 -18.18 14.22
N ARG A 43 -19.39 -17.32 14.54
CA ARG A 43 -20.07 -16.46 13.56
C ARG A 43 -19.11 -15.43 12.97
N LEU A 44 -18.29 -14.78 13.79
CA LEU A 44 -17.29 -13.80 13.35
C LEU A 44 -16.20 -14.46 12.50
N GLU A 45 -15.76 -15.66 12.89
CA GLU A 45 -14.82 -16.48 12.12
C GLU A 45 -15.40 -16.83 10.73
N ALA A 46 -16.65 -17.30 10.68
CA ALA A 46 -17.31 -17.60 9.40
C ALA A 46 -17.44 -16.37 8.49
N ILE A 47 -17.75 -15.19 9.06
CA ILE A 47 -17.77 -13.92 8.32
C ILE A 47 -16.37 -13.58 7.80
N ALA A 48 -15.34 -13.70 8.63
CA ALA A 48 -13.96 -13.43 8.24
C ALA A 48 -13.48 -14.39 7.13
N ALA A 49 -13.79 -15.69 7.24
CA ALA A 49 -13.46 -16.70 6.24
C ALA A 49 -14.17 -16.44 4.91
N THR A 50 -15.46 -16.10 4.95
CA THR A 50 -16.23 -15.71 3.76
C THR A 50 -15.60 -14.48 3.12
N LYS A 51 -15.25 -13.46 3.91
CA LYS A 51 -14.66 -12.24 3.38
C LYS A 51 -13.26 -12.46 2.80
N ALA A 52 -12.46 -13.30 3.44
CA ALA A 52 -11.16 -13.69 2.94
C ALA A 52 -11.27 -14.38 1.57
N LYS A 53 -12.26 -15.29 1.41
CA LYS A 53 -12.54 -15.94 0.12
C LYS A 53 -12.93 -14.94 -0.96
N GLU A 54 -13.86 -14.03 -0.69
CA GLU A 54 -14.25 -12.97 -1.64
C GLU A 54 -13.03 -12.13 -2.10
N ASN A 55 -12.13 -11.79 -1.17
CA ASN A 55 -10.93 -11.03 -1.49
C ASN A 55 -9.96 -11.83 -2.38
N VAL A 56 -9.83 -13.14 -2.13
CA VAL A 56 -8.99 -14.04 -2.95
C VAL A 56 -9.60 -14.20 -4.34
N ASP A 57 -10.91 -14.38 -4.44
CA ASP A 57 -11.61 -14.51 -5.72
C ASP A 57 -11.42 -13.25 -6.58
N ALA A 58 -11.39 -12.06 -5.97
CA ALA A 58 -11.09 -10.80 -6.66
C ALA A 58 -9.66 -10.75 -7.22
N LEU A 59 -8.66 -11.24 -6.47
CA LEU A 59 -7.28 -11.36 -6.96
C LEU A 59 -7.20 -12.36 -8.11
N ILE A 60 -7.77 -13.55 -7.92
CA ILE A 60 -7.78 -14.62 -8.92
C ILE A 60 -8.34 -14.10 -10.24
N LYS A 61 -9.52 -13.46 -10.19
CA LYS A 61 -10.15 -12.88 -11.38
C LYS A 61 -9.24 -11.87 -12.09
N SER A 62 -8.69 -10.91 -11.34
CA SER A 62 -7.81 -9.88 -11.91
C SER A 62 -6.55 -10.47 -12.53
N THR A 63 -5.93 -11.46 -11.87
CA THR A 63 -4.73 -12.14 -12.39
C THR A 63 -5.04 -12.91 -13.67
N PHE A 64 -6.15 -13.67 -13.72
CA PHE A 64 -6.56 -14.39 -14.93
C PHE A 64 -6.81 -13.43 -16.09
N GLU A 65 -7.56 -12.34 -15.88
CA GLU A 65 -7.83 -11.34 -16.92
C GLU A 65 -6.53 -10.75 -17.50
N LYS A 66 -5.53 -10.46 -16.66
CA LYS A 66 -4.24 -9.93 -17.11
C LYS A 66 -3.42 -10.98 -17.88
N ILE A 67 -3.35 -12.21 -17.38
CA ILE A 67 -2.67 -13.32 -18.07
C ILE A 67 -3.30 -13.59 -19.42
N GLU A 68 -4.64 -13.66 -19.51
CA GLU A 68 -5.35 -13.87 -20.78
C GLU A 68 -5.06 -12.74 -21.78
N SER A 69 -5.01 -11.49 -21.32
CA SER A 69 -4.72 -10.34 -22.19
C SER A 69 -3.31 -10.34 -22.80
N ARG A 70 -2.40 -11.13 -22.24
CA ARG A 70 -0.98 -11.21 -22.61
C ARG A 70 -0.48 -12.65 -22.74
N ILE A 71 -1.36 -13.57 -23.10
CA ILE A 71 -1.06 -15.01 -23.08
C ILE A 71 0.17 -15.37 -23.92
N ASP A 72 0.40 -14.66 -25.03
CA ASP A 72 1.55 -14.87 -25.91
C ASP A 72 2.90 -14.45 -25.28
N GLN A 73 2.87 -13.62 -24.24
CA GLN A 73 4.04 -13.09 -23.54
C GLN A 73 4.33 -13.84 -22.23
N VAL A 74 3.43 -14.73 -21.80
CA VAL A 74 3.53 -15.52 -20.57
C VAL A 74 4.10 -16.91 -20.83
N SER A 75 4.96 -17.39 -19.94
CA SER A 75 5.44 -18.78 -19.92
C SER A 75 4.61 -19.62 -18.96
N ALA A 76 3.88 -20.60 -19.49
CA ALA A 76 3.12 -21.55 -18.68
C ALA A 76 4.05 -22.45 -17.84
N GLU A 77 5.27 -22.70 -18.33
CA GLU A 77 6.27 -23.51 -17.64
C GLU A 77 6.73 -22.86 -16.33
N LYS A 78 6.79 -21.51 -16.28
CA LYS A 78 7.09 -20.77 -15.05
C LYS A 78 6.09 -21.04 -13.93
N LEU A 79 4.82 -21.32 -14.25
CA LEU A 79 3.82 -21.66 -13.23
C LEU A 79 4.15 -22.96 -12.48
N ALA A 80 4.95 -23.86 -13.04
CA ALA A 80 5.38 -25.07 -12.33
C ALA A 80 6.56 -24.83 -11.37
N GLN A 81 7.16 -23.63 -11.37
CA GLN A 81 8.35 -23.34 -10.58
C GLN A 81 8.01 -23.08 -9.09
N PRO A 82 8.79 -23.61 -8.13
CA PRO A 82 8.49 -23.48 -6.70
C PRO A 82 8.48 -22.03 -6.17
N ASP A 83 9.39 -21.20 -6.66
CA ASP A 83 9.50 -19.77 -6.34
C ASP A 83 8.28 -18.99 -6.84
N VAL A 84 7.87 -19.19 -8.10
CA VAL A 84 6.63 -18.63 -8.66
C VAL A 84 5.41 -19.04 -7.83
N GLN A 85 5.29 -20.33 -7.49
CA GLN A 85 4.20 -20.81 -6.63
C GLN A 85 4.22 -20.16 -5.24
N CYS A 86 5.41 -19.93 -4.67
CA CYS A 86 5.57 -19.18 -3.43
C CYS A 86 5.05 -17.74 -3.58
N THR A 87 5.41 -17.04 -4.67
CA THR A 87 4.95 -15.67 -4.96
C THR A 87 3.42 -15.59 -5.04
N PHE A 88 2.79 -16.51 -5.76
CA PHE A 88 1.33 -16.58 -5.88
C PHE A 88 0.67 -16.81 -4.52
N ASN A 89 1.20 -17.73 -3.71
CA ASN A 89 0.68 -18.00 -2.38
C ASN A 89 0.81 -16.77 -1.45
N THR A 90 1.92 -16.05 -1.53
CA THR A 90 2.12 -14.79 -0.79
C THR A 90 1.09 -13.73 -1.19
N ALA A 91 0.80 -13.59 -2.48
CA ALA A 91 -0.23 -12.67 -2.97
C ALA A 91 -1.64 -13.08 -2.49
N VAL A 92 -1.97 -14.38 -2.57
CA VAL A 92 -3.25 -14.94 -2.08
C VAL A 92 -3.45 -14.67 -0.59
N GLN A 93 -2.44 -14.96 0.25
CA GLN A 93 -2.51 -14.68 1.69
C GLN A 93 -2.68 -13.18 1.98
N SER A 94 -2.01 -12.35 1.20
CA SER A 94 -2.11 -10.90 1.33
C SER A 94 -3.48 -10.36 0.96
N ALA A 95 -4.04 -10.83 -0.15
CA ALA A 95 -5.41 -10.52 -0.56
C ALA A 95 -6.43 -11.01 0.46
N ALA A 96 -6.34 -12.26 0.91
CA ALA A 96 -7.21 -12.82 1.95
C ALA A 96 -7.26 -11.93 3.20
N LYS A 97 -6.08 -11.52 3.69
CA LYS A 97 -5.92 -10.73 4.92
C LYS A 97 -6.36 -9.26 4.79
N LYS A 98 -6.17 -8.64 3.62
CA LYS A 98 -6.30 -7.18 3.46
C LYS A 98 -7.42 -6.74 2.52
N GLY A 99 -7.79 -7.55 1.53
CA GLY A 99 -8.82 -7.25 0.55
C GLY A 99 -8.65 -5.88 -0.09
N HIS A 100 -9.73 -5.10 -0.12
CA HIS A 100 -9.76 -3.73 -0.67
C HIS A 100 -8.83 -2.71 0.01
N LYS A 101 -8.16 -3.07 1.11
CA LYS A 101 -7.17 -2.19 1.76
C LYS A 101 -5.83 -2.15 1.01
N ILE A 102 -5.65 -3.01 0.01
CA ILE A 102 -4.46 -3.08 -0.83
C ILE A 102 -4.86 -3.00 -2.31
N ASP A 103 -3.90 -2.65 -3.16
CA ASP A 103 -4.12 -2.59 -4.61
C ASP A 103 -4.02 -4.00 -5.20
N ILE A 104 -5.17 -4.66 -5.31
CA ILE A 104 -5.30 -6.02 -5.87
C ILE A 104 -4.94 -6.05 -7.36
N ASP A 105 -5.25 -4.98 -8.08
CA ASP A 105 -4.95 -4.86 -9.50
C ASP A 105 -3.44 -4.80 -9.74
N LEU A 106 -2.73 -4.01 -8.93
CA LEU A 106 -1.27 -3.98 -8.94
C LEU A 106 -0.65 -5.34 -8.56
N LEU A 107 -1.17 -6.04 -7.55
CA LEU A 107 -0.68 -7.38 -7.23
C LEU A 107 -0.83 -8.34 -8.41
N ALA A 108 -1.98 -8.31 -9.09
CA ALA A 108 -2.21 -9.11 -10.29
C ALA A 108 -1.21 -8.75 -11.42
N GLU A 109 -0.88 -7.47 -11.59
CA GLU A 109 0.14 -7.01 -12.57
C GLU A 109 1.54 -7.52 -12.24
N LEU A 110 1.88 -7.63 -10.95
CA LEU A 110 3.16 -8.18 -10.51
C LEU A 110 3.21 -9.71 -10.71
N LEU A 111 2.11 -10.42 -10.47
CA LEU A 111 2.03 -11.86 -10.73
C LEU A 111 2.11 -12.19 -12.22
N GLU A 112 1.46 -11.39 -13.07
CA GLU A 112 1.59 -11.49 -14.52
C GLU A 112 3.05 -11.23 -14.96
N ALA A 113 3.67 -10.16 -14.45
CA ALA A 113 5.07 -9.86 -14.72
C ALA A 113 6.02 -11.01 -14.35
N ARG A 114 5.75 -11.68 -13.22
CA ARG A 114 6.59 -12.76 -12.70
C ARG A 114 6.67 -13.96 -13.64
N ILE A 115 5.65 -14.16 -14.47
CA ILE A 115 5.55 -15.28 -15.41
C ILE A 115 5.77 -14.85 -16.87
N GLU A 116 6.18 -13.61 -17.12
CA GLU A 116 6.59 -13.17 -18.45
C GLU A 116 7.77 -14.02 -18.97
N LYS A 117 7.78 -14.33 -20.27
CA LYS A 117 8.83 -15.12 -20.95
C LYS A 117 10.19 -14.45 -20.84
N GLU A 118 10.24 -13.15 -21.08
CA GLU A 118 11.45 -12.34 -21.19
C GLU A 118 11.75 -11.61 -19.86
N SER A 119 11.95 -12.35 -18.78
CA SER A 119 12.37 -11.78 -17.48
C SER A 119 13.66 -12.45 -17.01
N SER A 120 14.56 -11.67 -16.40
CA SER A 120 15.80 -12.17 -15.80
C SER A 120 15.57 -12.52 -14.32
N ASP A 121 16.39 -13.43 -13.78
CA ASP A 121 16.35 -13.80 -12.35
C ASP A 121 16.43 -12.57 -11.42
N TYR A 122 17.18 -11.54 -11.82
CA TYR A 122 17.26 -10.29 -11.07
C TYR A 122 15.92 -9.56 -11.01
N ILE A 123 15.23 -9.43 -12.14
CA ILE A 123 13.92 -8.78 -12.22
C ILE A 123 12.87 -9.64 -11.50
N ASP A 124 12.90 -10.96 -11.67
CA ASP A 124 12.02 -11.90 -10.98
C ASP A 124 12.15 -11.76 -9.46
N ASN A 125 13.37 -11.72 -8.92
CA ASN A 125 13.61 -11.45 -7.49
C ASN A 125 13.05 -10.09 -7.04
N CYS A 126 13.15 -9.06 -7.87
CA CYS A 126 12.60 -7.73 -7.54
C CYS A 126 11.07 -7.72 -7.55
N ILE A 127 10.45 -8.47 -8.46
CA ILE A 127 8.98 -8.66 -8.53
C ILE A 127 8.50 -9.42 -7.29
N GLU A 128 9.19 -10.47 -6.89
CA GLU A 128 8.87 -11.25 -5.68
C GLU A 128 8.90 -10.36 -4.42
N ALA A 129 9.96 -9.58 -4.26
CA ALA A 129 10.07 -8.61 -3.17
C ALA A 129 8.94 -7.55 -3.24
N ALA A 130 8.59 -7.07 -4.44
CA ALA A 130 7.49 -6.12 -4.61
C ALA A 130 6.13 -6.72 -4.17
N VAL A 131 5.84 -7.98 -4.50
CA VAL A 131 4.61 -8.69 -4.08
C VAL A 131 4.50 -8.76 -2.55
N GLU A 132 5.62 -8.94 -1.84
CA GLU A 132 5.63 -8.92 -0.37
C GLU A 132 5.46 -7.51 0.24
N MET A 133 5.89 -6.48 -0.48
CA MET A 133 5.90 -5.09 0.00
C MET A 133 4.56 -4.39 -0.20
N VAL A 134 3.91 -4.55 -1.36
CA VAL A 134 2.64 -3.88 -1.70
C VAL A 134 1.58 -3.98 -0.60
N PRO A 135 1.34 -5.15 0.03
CA PRO A 135 0.29 -5.29 1.05
C PRO A 135 0.56 -4.53 2.36
N LYS A 136 1.78 -4.03 2.54
CA LYS A 136 2.23 -3.28 3.72
C LYS A 136 2.13 -1.76 3.51
N LEU A 137 1.89 -1.31 2.28
CA LEU A 137 1.80 0.11 1.93
C LEU A 137 0.37 0.62 2.08
N THR A 138 0.25 1.85 2.59
CA THR A 138 -1.02 2.59 2.52
C THR A 138 -1.22 3.18 1.13
N SER A 139 -2.44 3.60 0.79
CA SER A 139 -2.72 4.23 -0.51
C SER A 139 -1.87 5.47 -0.78
N GLU A 140 -1.56 6.28 0.24
CA GLU A 140 -0.69 7.45 0.10
C GLU A 140 0.77 7.07 -0.16
N MET A 141 1.28 6.04 0.54
CA MET A 141 2.64 5.52 0.34
C MET A 141 2.78 4.91 -1.04
N LEU A 142 1.76 4.19 -1.51
CA LEU A 142 1.75 3.58 -2.85
C LEU A 142 1.71 4.66 -3.94
N ALA A 143 0.89 5.71 -3.75
CA ALA A 143 0.82 6.84 -4.67
C ALA A 143 2.15 7.62 -4.75
N LEU A 144 2.98 7.58 -3.71
CA LEU A 144 4.26 8.30 -3.71
C LEU A 144 5.32 7.65 -4.61
N LEU A 145 5.34 6.31 -4.73
CA LEU A 145 6.42 5.59 -5.44
C LEU A 145 6.58 6.04 -6.90
N PRO A 146 5.51 6.13 -7.72
CA PRO A 146 5.59 6.62 -9.10
C PRO A 146 6.20 8.02 -9.21
N ALA A 147 5.82 8.93 -8.31
CA ALA A 147 6.30 10.30 -8.33
C ALA A 147 7.79 10.38 -7.96
N LEU A 148 8.24 9.62 -6.95
CA LEU A 148 9.67 9.53 -6.60
C LEU A 148 10.48 9.00 -7.78
N HIS A 149 10.06 7.90 -8.38
CA HIS A 149 10.78 7.31 -9.51
C HIS A 149 10.85 8.26 -10.71
N PHE A 150 9.73 8.90 -11.05
CA PHE A 150 9.66 9.86 -12.15
C PHE A 150 10.61 11.04 -11.95
N ILE A 151 10.60 11.66 -10.77
CA ILE A 151 11.40 12.85 -10.48
C ILE A 151 12.89 12.49 -10.37
N GLN A 152 13.23 11.40 -9.68
CA GLN A 152 14.61 11.06 -9.34
C GLN A 152 15.34 10.32 -10.46
N ALA A 153 14.68 9.38 -11.14
CA ALA A 153 15.34 8.41 -12.02
C ALA A 153 15.03 8.61 -13.51
N LEU A 154 13.84 9.11 -13.88
CA LEU A 154 13.46 9.20 -15.29
C LEU A 154 13.98 10.48 -15.95
N ASN A 155 14.44 10.35 -17.19
CA ASN A 155 14.79 11.46 -18.07
C ASN A 155 13.71 11.60 -19.14
N TYR A 156 13.15 12.80 -19.28
CA TYR A 156 12.14 13.08 -20.28
C TYR A 156 12.77 13.83 -21.47
N ASN A 157 12.84 13.16 -22.62
CA ASN A 157 13.61 13.64 -23.78
C ASN A 157 12.85 14.66 -24.64
N THR A 158 11.56 14.91 -24.35
CA THR A 158 10.70 15.82 -25.13
C THR A 158 10.38 17.08 -24.31
N PRO A 159 11.14 18.18 -24.48
CA PRO A 159 10.95 19.42 -23.71
C PRO A 159 9.53 19.98 -23.75
N ALA A 160 8.86 19.89 -24.90
CA ALA A 160 7.51 20.43 -25.11
C ALA A 160 6.44 19.76 -24.24
N GLU A 161 6.65 18.50 -23.87
CA GLU A 161 5.70 17.70 -23.10
C GLU A 161 6.07 17.64 -21.61
N LEU A 162 7.21 18.18 -21.22
CA LEU A 162 7.75 18.07 -19.87
C LEU A 162 6.76 18.60 -18.83
N ASP A 163 6.17 19.78 -19.05
CA ASP A 163 5.21 20.37 -18.11
C ASP A 163 3.95 19.52 -17.96
N ALA A 164 3.43 19.00 -19.07
CA ALA A 164 2.26 18.14 -19.09
C ALA A 164 2.54 16.81 -18.35
N ALA A 165 3.72 16.23 -18.53
CA ALA A 165 4.14 15.01 -17.83
C ALA A 165 4.21 15.24 -16.31
N PHE A 166 4.82 16.34 -15.86
CA PHE A 166 4.82 16.70 -14.44
C PHE A 166 3.41 16.97 -13.89
N GLY A 167 2.55 17.63 -14.68
CA GLY A 167 1.14 17.82 -14.33
C GLY A 167 0.40 16.50 -14.14
N ALA A 168 0.59 15.54 -15.04
CA ALA A 168 -0.02 14.21 -14.92
C ALA A 168 0.47 13.47 -13.67
N ILE A 169 1.77 13.54 -13.36
CA ILE A 169 2.33 12.97 -12.13
C ILE A 169 1.74 13.65 -10.90
N TYR A 170 1.59 14.97 -10.91
CA TYR A 170 1.00 15.69 -9.80
C TYR A 170 -0.44 15.25 -9.55
N ASP A 171 -1.29 15.29 -10.58
CA ASP A 171 -2.72 15.00 -10.45
C ASP A 171 -2.98 13.56 -10.04
N ARG A 172 -2.24 12.61 -10.61
CA ARG A 172 -2.47 11.18 -10.38
C ARG A 172 -1.86 10.67 -9.08
N PHE A 173 -0.76 11.29 -8.63
CA PHE A 173 0.07 10.77 -7.55
C PHE A 173 0.33 11.78 -6.44
N LEU A 174 1.06 12.87 -6.69
CA LEU A 174 1.51 13.78 -5.62
C LEU A 174 0.34 14.45 -4.86
N SER A 175 -0.75 14.78 -5.57
CA SER A 175 -1.96 15.37 -4.97
C SER A 175 -2.58 14.49 -3.88
N LYS A 176 -2.32 13.18 -3.90
CA LYS A 176 -2.79 12.20 -2.90
C LYS A 176 -1.84 12.06 -1.71
N CYS A 177 -0.67 12.71 -1.75
CA CYS A 177 0.38 12.57 -0.75
C CYS A 177 0.36 13.70 0.30
N VAL A 178 -0.73 14.46 0.43
CA VAL A 178 -0.83 15.58 1.39
C VAL A 178 -0.59 15.14 2.84
N GLY A 179 -0.94 13.90 3.20
CA GLY A 179 -0.69 13.35 4.52
C GLY A 179 0.69 12.74 4.73
N MET A 180 1.64 12.89 3.79
CA MET A 180 2.97 12.29 3.92
C MET A 180 3.80 12.98 4.99
N THR A 181 4.44 12.18 5.85
CA THR A 181 5.29 12.65 6.93
C THR A 181 6.61 11.89 6.92
N SER A 182 7.63 12.45 7.59
CA SER A 182 8.92 11.77 7.76
C SER A 182 8.79 10.39 8.40
N SER A 183 7.86 10.21 9.34
CA SER A 183 7.56 8.89 9.93
C SER A 183 7.04 7.91 8.88
N LYS A 184 6.14 8.33 7.97
CA LYS A 184 5.66 7.48 6.88
C LYS A 184 6.78 7.14 5.89
N LEU A 185 7.66 8.08 5.56
CA LEU A 185 8.82 7.83 4.70
C LEU A 185 9.79 6.83 5.35
N LYS A 186 10.05 6.94 6.66
CA LYS A 186 10.83 5.96 7.42
C LYS A 186 10.15 4.58 7.43
N THR A 187 8.84 4.54 7.60
CA THR A 187 8.07 3.28 7.50
C THR A 187 8.23 2.64 6.12
N MET A 188 8.15 3.43 5.04
CA MET A 188 8.40 2.93 3.68
C MET A 188 9.81 2.34 3.55
N ALA A 189 10.82 2.99 4.12
CA ALA A 189 12.17 2.44 4.15
C ALA A 189 12.28 1.14 4.95
N SER A 190 11.62 1.05 6.12
CA SER A 190 11.56 -0.18 6.91
C SER A 190 10.79 -1.32 6.23
N ILE A 191 9.82 -1.01 5.36
CA ILE A 191 9.14 -1.99 4.50
C ILE A 191 10.10 -2.52 3.42
N GLY A 192 11.09 -1.72 3.02
CA GLY A 192 12.10 -2.07 2.02
C GLY A 192 11.88 -1.45 0.64
N VAL A 193 10.88 -0.59 0.45
CA VAL A 193 10.58 0.05 -0.85
C VAL A 193 11.49 1.24 -1.17
N GLY A 194 12.28 1.70 -0.19
CA GLY A 194 13.21 2.80 -0.38
C GLY A 194 14.24 2.92 0.73
N ASN A 195 15.17 3.84 0.55
CA ASN A 195 16.19 4.23 1.51
C ASN A 195 15.91 5.64 1.98
N TYR A 196 15.75 5.82 3.29
CA TYR A 196 15.49 7.12 3.89
C TYR A 196 16.79 7.81 4.33
N ILE A 197 17.04 9.01 3.84
CA ILE A 197 18.28 9.77 4.04
C ILE A 197 17.94 11.08 4.78
N ASN A 198 18.30 11.15 6.06
CA ASN A 198 18.03 12.32 6.93
C ASN A 198 18.71 13.62 6.48
N ILE A 199 19.85 13.52 5.78
CA ILE A 199 20.72 14.67 5.45
C ILE A 199 20.43 15.16 4.02
N MET A 200 19.58 14.46 3.27
CA MET A 200 19.21 14.93 1.95
C MET A 200 18.33 16.17 2.13
N GLY A 201 18.87 17.30 1.70
CA GLY A 201 18.20 18.57 1.56
C GLY A 201 18.64 19.16 0.23
N GLY A 202 17.73 19.76 -0.51
CA GLY A 202 18.04 20.27 -1.83
C GLY A 202 16.89 21.06 -2.42
N ASN A 203 17.24 21.93 -3.36
CA ASN A 203 16.27 22.57 -4.24
C ASN A 203 16.16 21.67 -5.48
N THR A 204 15.16 20.80 -5.53
CA THR A 204 15.02 19.83 -6.62
C THR A 204 14.86 20.54 -7.96
N PHE A 205 14.26 21.72 -7.96
CA PHE A 205 14.15 22.55 -9.15
C PHE A 205 15.52 23.01 -9.69
N SER A 206 16.46 23.38 -8.82
CA SER A 206 17.84 23.68 -9.23
C SER A 206 18.55 22.47 -9.85
N GLU A 207 18.33 21.26 -9.31
CA GLU A 207 18.86 20.03 -9.91
C GLU A 207 18.22 19.72 -11.26
N MET A 208 16.92 19.98 -11.41
CA MET A 208 16.23 19.82 -12.69
C MET A 208 16.74 20.78 -13.77
N LYS A 209 17.13 22.01 -13.41
CA LYS A 209 17.78 22.94 -14.36
C LYS A 209 19.15 22.45 -14.84
N LYS A 210 19.89 21.69 -14.02
CA LYS A 210 21.13 21.03 -14.44
C LYS A 210 20.84 19.86 -15.38
N LYS A 211 19.79 19.09 -15.07
CA LYS A 211 19.34 17.93 -15.85
C LYS A 211 18.83 18.33 -17.24
N TYR A 212 18.09 19.44 -17.32
CA TYR A 212 17.46 19.92 -18.55
C TYR A 212 18.00 21.31 -18.92
N LEU A 213 19.02 21.37 -19.80
CA LEU A 213 19.66 22.64 -20.18
C LEU A 213 18.67 23.70 -20.70
N HIS A 214 17.60 23.30 -21.38
CA HIS A 214 16.58 24.23 -21.91
C HIS A 214 15.83 25.01 -20.81
N LEU A 215 15.82 24.50 -19.57
CA LEU A 215 15.24 25.20 -18.41
C LEU A 215 16.14 26.31 -17.85
N GLN A 216 17.39 26.42 -18.29
CA GLN A 216 18.30 27.48 -17.82
C GLN A 216 18.07 28.81 -18.54
N GLN A 217 17.53 28.77 -19.75
CA GLN A 217 17.41 29.95 -20.65
C GLN A 217 15.98 30.51 -20.72
N THR A 218 15.03 29.87 -20.04
CA THR A 218 13.60 30.13 -20.15
C THR A 218 13.06 30.60 -18.80
N ASP A 219 12.05 31.49 -18.80
CA ASP A 219 11.26 31.74 -17.59
C ASP A 219 10.41 30.50 -17.30
N VAL A 220 10.95 29.60 -16.49
CA VAL A 220 10.35 28.29 -16.23
C VAL A 220 9.05 28.41 -15.41
N GLU A 221 8.90 29.44 -14.58
CA GLU A 221 7.66 29.63 -13.82
C GLU A 221 6.50 30.03 -14.74
N LEU A 222 6.78 30.75 -15.82
CA LEU A 222 5.80 31.10 -16.84
C LEU A 222 5.53 29.95 -17.82
N ASN A 223 6.58 29.24 -18.26
CA ASN A 223 6.48 28.25 -19.34
C ASN A 223 6.24 26.81 -18.87
N HIS A 224 6.58 26.50 -17.62
CA HIS A 224 6.39 25.17 -17.02
C HIS A 224 5.77 25.26 -15.61
N PRO A 225 4.57 25.86 -15.47
CA PRO A 225 3.94 26.09 -14.17
C PRO A 225 3.61 24.79 -13.42
N ARG A 226 3.24 23.72 -14.12
CA ARG A 226 2.87 22.44 -13.51
C ARG A 226 4.08 21.68 -12.98
N MET A 227 5.20 21.74 -13.69
CA MET A 227 6.49 21.26 -13.20
C MET A 227 6.90 22.00 -11.92
N VAL A 228 6.78 23.32 -11.92
CA VAL A 228 7.13 24.13 -10.74
C VAL A 228 6.24 23.80 -9.54
N GLU A 229 4.93 23.65 -9.75
CA GLU A 229 3.98 23.24 -8.71
C GLU A 229 4.34 21.86 -8.12
N ALA A 230 4.59 20.87 -8.98
CA ALA A 230 4.94 19.52 -8.56
C ALA A 230 6.24 19.47 -7.75
N LEU A 231 7.26 20.20 -8.20
CA LEU A 231 8.55 20.26 -7.51
C LEU A 231 8.48 21.05 -6.20
N LYS A 232 7.70 22.14 -6.15
CA LYS A 232 7.43 22.88 -4.90
C LYS A 232 6.76 21.96 -3.87
N PHE A 233 5.73 21.22 -4.27
CA PHE A 233 5.09 20.24 -3.38
C PHE A 233 6.07 19.16 -2.90
N TYR A 234 6.89 18.65 -3.81
CA TYR A 234 7.89 17.61 -3.52
C TYR A 234 8.93 18.07 -2.50
N ASP A 235 9.45 19.28 -2.66
CA ASP A 235 10.46 19.85 -1.77
C ASP A 235 9.86 20.24 -0.40
N GLN A 236 8.68 20.86 -0.37
CA GLN A 236 7.99 21.24 0.87
C GLN A 236 7.68 20.04 1.77
N ASN A 237 7.39 18.89 1.16
CA ASN A 237 7.11 17.64 1.89
C ASN A 237 8.37 16.80 2.15
N ASN A 238 9.56 17.32 1.83
CA ASN A 238 10.85 16.63 1.97
C ASN A 238 10.88 15.24 1.32
N LEU A 239 10.18 15.06 0.20
CA LEU A 239 10.04 13.76 -0.45
C LEU A 239 11.36 13.27 -1.06
N HIS A 240 12.31 14.19 -1.33
CA HIS A 240 13.68 13.85 -1.70
C HIS A 240 14.38 12.94 -0.69
N GLN A 241 13.98 12.94 0.58
CA GLN A 241 14.60 12.12 1.61
C GLN A 241 14.38 10.61 1.42
N LEU A 242 13.52 10.19 0.49
CA LEU A 242 13.30 8.79 0.17
C LEU A 242 13.74 8.49 -1.27
N THR A 243 14.72 7.62 -1.44
CA THR A 243 15.12 7.08 -2.75
C THR A 243 14.66 5.64 -2.88
N LEU A 244 14.10 5.25 -4.02
CA LEU A 244 13.55 3.89 -4.17
C LEU A 244 14.64 2.82 -4.27
N THR A 245 14.38 1.66 -3.66
CA THR A 245 15.11 0.42 -3.95
C THR A 245 14.60 -0.19 -5.27
N THR A 246 15.32 -1.14 -5.87
CA THR A 246 14.87 -1.78 -7.12
C THR A 246 13.46 -2.39 -7.01
N PRO A 247 13.08 -3.12 -5.94
CA PRO A 247 11.68 -3.57 -5.78
C PRO A 247 10.68 -2.41 -5.68
N GLY A 248 11.06 -1.31 -5.01
CA GLY A 248 10.24 -0.08 -4.98
C GLY A 248 10.07 0.55 -6.37
N GLN A 249 11.12 0.51 -7.19
CA GLN A 249 11.07 0.96 -8.59
C GLN A 249 10.18 0.05 -9.44
N VAL A 250 10.21 -1.28 -9.26
CA VAL A 250 9.29 -2.20 -9.95
C VAL A 250 7.84 -1.79 -9.74
N ILE A 251 7.47 -1.52 -8.48
CA ILE A 251 6.11 -1.04 -8.13
C ILE A 251 5.82 0.29 -8.83
N ALA A 252 6.75 1.25 -8.74
CA ALA A 252 6.61 2.56 -9.35
C ALA A 252 6.41 2.48 -10.87
N ILE A 253 7.20 1.64 -11.55
CA ILE A 253 7.17 1.44 -13.00
C ILE A 253 5.84 0.84 -13.43
N LYS A 254 5.33 -0.20 -12.77
CA LYS A 254 4.02 -0.81 -13.11
C LYS A 254 2.88 0.21 -12.96
N LEU A 255 2.92 1.07 -11.94
CA LEU A 255 1.95 2.15 -11.77
C LEU A 255 2.12 3.28 -12.81
N LEU A 256 3.35 3.64 -13.18
CA LEU A 256 3.63 4.65 -14.20
C LEU A 256 3.20 4.19 -15.60
N ALA A 257 3.32 2.89 -15.91
CA ALA A 257 2.92 2.32 -17.19
C ALA A 257 1.42 2.53 -17.50
N LYS A 258 0.58 2.75 -16.48
CA LYS A 258 -0.85 3.08 -16.65
C LYS A 258 -1.08 4.47 -17.24
N ILE A 259 -0.10 5.36 -17.16
CA ILE A 259 -0.17 6.74 -17.66
C ILE A 259 0.79 6.94 -18.85
N PHE A 260 1.93 6.26 -18.83
CA PHE A 260 2.94 6.30 -19.87
C PHE A 260 3.18 4.87 -20.40
N PRO A 261 2.37 4.40 -21.37
CA PRO A 261 2.41 3.00 -21.84
C PRO A 261 3.76 2.55 -22.43
N SER A 262 4.63 3.49 -22.80
CA SER A 262 5.98 3.22 -23.30
C SER A 262 6.99 2.83 -22.22
N ILE A 263 6.64 2.97 -20.93
CA ILE A 263 7.52 2.60 -19.82
C ILE A 263 7.45 1.08 -19.59
N SER A 264 8.61 0.41 -19.53
CA SER A 264 8.72 -1.02 -19.26
C SER A 264 9.77 -1.31 -18.17
N LEU A 265 9.61 -2.43 -17.46
CA LEU A 265 10.55 -2.85 -16.39
C LEU A 265 11.97 -3.05 -16.92
N LEU A 266 12.09 -3.75 -18.05
CA LEU A 266 13.38 -4.03 -18.68
C LEU A 266 14.12 -2.75 -19.08
N ALA A 267 13.43 -1.76 -19.62
CA ALA A 267 14.06 -0.52 -20.05
C ALA A 267 14.51 0.39 -18.89
N CYS A 268 13.93 0.23 -17.70
CA CYS A 268 14.18 1.12 -16.55
C CYS A 268 15.08 0.52 -15.47
N LEU A 269 15.33 -0.79 -15.49
CA LEU A 269 16.07 -1.52 -14.44
C LEU A 269 17.37 -2.20 -14.93
N GLN A 270 17.73 -2.01 -16.20
CA GLN A 270 19.03 -2.38 -16.79
C GLN A 270 20.05 -1.25 -16.60
#